data_AF-A0AAW2FAS1-F1
#
_entry.id   AF-A0AAW2FAS1-F1
#
_cell.length_a   1.000
_cell.length_b   1.000
_cell.length_c   1.000
_cell.angle_alpha   90.00
_cell.angle_beta   90.00
_cell.angle_gamma   90.00
#
_symmetry.space_group_name_H-M   'P 1'
#
loop_
_entity.id
_entity.type
_entity.pdbx_description
1 polymer ?
#
loop_
_entity_poly.entity_id
_entity_poly.type
_entity_poly.pdbx_seq_one_letter_code
_entity_poly.pdbx_strand_id
1 'polypeptide(L)'
;MSFYDNRYYHFNKSTLCIIGQWPFQSRLKKTIMFSILVSFLSTLIGLQLWGLIMAIPDFGIVMDVVPSMLINNFIVIKLINCLCTKYKMKQLLEYVEEAWKIMHTRPECKILELYAEESRSLIVRYMVAFYSIWIFYCATPIAISKIYTILPTNKTYTPRFLYRVEHVLDTDKYYNLLMLHGFISVFYIVTVVIAVDCFFVLCTQHVCALFKCIKYNVERIQGSDFVLLKPNIADDEAYHALIDCIKLYKHALKLVLILDNFCIV
;
A
#
# COMPACT_ATOMS: atom_id res chain seq x y z
N MET A 1 -3.67 8.59 -22.37
CA MET A 1 -3.65 7.51 -21.36
C MET A 1 -2.41 7.71 -20.52
N SER A 2 -2.50 7.67 -19.19
CA SER A 2 -1.34 7.92 -18.32
C SER A 2 -0.42 6.71 -18.30
N PHE A 3 0.90 6.91 -18.14
CA PHE A 3 1.89 5.82 -18.07
C PHE A 3 1.48 4.71 -17.08
N TYR A 4 0.88 5.11 -15.96
CA TYR A 4 0.42 4.24 -14.87
C TYR A 4 -0.89 3.49 -15.13
N ASP A 5 -1.52 3.65 -16.29
CA ASP A 5 -2.70 2.87 -16.68
C ASP A 5 -2.36 1.48 -17.24
N ASN A 6 -1.07 1.10 -17.23
CA ASN A 6 -0.63 -0.21 -17.67
C ASN A 6 -0.86 -1.32 -16.63
N ARG A 7 -0.76 -2.59 -17.05
CA ARG A 7 -1.01 -3.77 -16.21
C ARG A 7 -0.12 -3.85 -14.97
N TYR A 8 1.10 -3.33 -15.01
CA TYR A 8 2.08 -3.43 -13.93
C TYR A 8 1.69 -2.56 -12.73
N TYR A 9 1.14 -1.38 -12.98
CA TYR A 9 0.89 -0.38 -11.94
C TYR A 9 -0.59 -0.10 -11.64
N HIS A 10 -1.50 -0.66 -12.44
CA HIS A 10 -2.94 -0.41 -12.32
C HIS A 10 -3.49 -0.66 -10.92
N PHE A 11 -3.14 -1.78 -10.28
CA PHE A 11 -3.64 -2.13 -8.95
C PHE A 11 -3.16 -1.14 -7.88
N ASN A 12 -1.87 -0.86 -7.87
CA ASN A 12 -1.25 0.09 -6.94
C ASN A 12 -1.86 1.51 -7.08
N LYS A 13 -1.96 1.98 -8.33
CA LYS A 13 -2.62 3.24 -8.66
C LYS A 13 -4.06 3.26 -8.16
N SER A 14 -4.80 2.18 -8.37
CA SER A 14 -6.21 2.09 -7.99
C SER A 14 -6.40 2.16 -6.48
N THR A 15 -5.61 1.40 -5.70
CA THR A 15 -5.67 1.44 -4.24
C THR A 15 -5.30 2.81 -3.68
N LEU A 16 -4.27 3.46 -4.22
CA LEU A 16 -3.90 4.84 -3.84
C LEU A 16 -4.98 5.87 -4.24
N CYS A 17 -5.68 5.67 -5.35
CA CYS A 17 -6.80 6.53 -5.75
C CYS A 17 -8.01 6.40 -4.83
N ILE A 18 -8.32 5.18 -4.36
CA ILE A 18 -9.43 4.89 -3.44
C ILE A 18 -9.23 5.63 -2.11
N ILE A 19 -8.01 5.67 -1.60
CA ILE A 19 -7.69 6.40 -0.35
C ILE A 19 -7.40 7.90 -0.57
N GLY A 20 -7.50 8.39 -1.80
CA GLY A 20 -7.24 9.79 -2.15
C GLY A 20 -5.76 10.21 -2.00
N GLN A 21 -4.82 9.28 -2.08
CA GLN A 21 -3.38 9.55 -1.93
C GLN A 21 -2.60 9.52 -3.25
N TRP A 22 -3.23 9.13 -4.36
CA TRP A 22 -2.54 9.09 -5.65
C TRP A 22 -2.05 10.50 -6.07
N PRO A 23 -0.73 10.70 -6.30
CA PRO A 23 -0.19 12.05 -6.53
C PRO A 23 -0.71 12.76 -7.77
N PHE A 24 -1.03 12.00 -8.83
CA PHE A 24 -1.51 12.52 -10.11
C PHE A 24 -3.05 12.54 -10.23
N GLN A 25 -3.77 12.36 -9.12
CA GLN A 25 -5.23 12.42 -9.08
C GLN A 25 -5.74 13.86 -9.16
N SER A 26 -6.90 14.07 -9.79
CA SER A 26 -7.52 15.40 -9.82
C SER A 26 -7.80 15.91 -8.40
N ARG A 27 -7.63 17.22 -8.18
CA ARG A 27 -7.75 17.83 -6.85
C ARG A 27 -9.08 17.49 -6.18
N LEU A 28 -10.19 17.60 -6.93
CA LEU A 28 -11.53 17.29 -6.43
C LEU A 28 -11.66 15.82 -6.01
N LYS A 29 -11.31 14.88 -6.91
CA LYS A 29 -11.43 13.44 -6.61
C LYS A 29 -10.55 13.05 -5.42
N LYS A 30 -9.33 13.59 -5.36
CA LYS A 30 -8.39 13.37 -4.26
C LYS A 30 -9.01 13.82 -2.93
N THR A 31 -9.53 15.05 -2.88
CA THR A 31 -10.14 15.61 -1.65
C THR A 31 -11.38 14.82 -1.23
N ILE A 32 -12.28 14.50 -2.16
CA ILE A 32 -13.49 13.73 -1.84
C ILE A 32 -13.15 12.35 -1.27
N MET A 33 -12.29 11.58 -1.94
CA MET A 33 -11.92 10.24 -1.50
C MET A 33 -11.23 10.25 -0.14
N PHE A 34 -10.32 11.21 0.07
CA PHE A 34 -9.64 11.38 1.35
C PHE A 34 -10.61 11.81 2.47
N SER A 35 -11.53 12.73 2.20
CA SER A 35 -12.55 13.15 3.18
C SER A 35 -13.47 12.00 3.59
N ILE A 36 -13.89 11.16 2.64
CA ILE A 36 -14.70 9.97 2.94
C ILE A 36 -13.92 9.03 3.87
N LEU A 37 -12.68 8.71 3.52
CA LEU A 37 -11.80 7.87 4.33
C LEU A 37 -11.64 8.42 5.76
N VAL A 38 -11.32 9.71 5.91
CA VAL A 38 -11.16 10.35 7.23
C VAL A 38 -12.48 10.33 8.03
N SER A 39 -13.63 10.50 7.38
CA SER A 39 -14.93 10.42 8.03
C SER A 39 -15.20 9.04 8.63
N PHE A 40 -14.93 7.96 7.89
CA PHE A 40 -15.14 6.58 8.38
C PHE A 40 -14.14 6.20 9.48
N LEU A 41 -12.88 6.64 9.36
CA LEU A 41 -11.84 6.39 10.36
C LEU A 41 -12.09 7.15 11.66
N SER A 42 -12.39 8.45 11.57
CA SER A 42 -12.66 9.27 12.75
C SER A 42 -13.90 8.80 13.50
N THR A 43 -14.97 8.45 12.78
CA THR A 43 -16.19 7.89 13.39
C THR A 43 -15.89 6.55 14.09
N LEU A 44 -15.11 5.66 13.45
CA LEU A 44 -14.74 4.38 14.07
C LEU A 44 -13.90 4.57 15.33
N ILE A 45 -12.87 5.40 15.27
CA ILE A 45 -11.98 5.68 16.42
C ILE A 45 -12.78 6.35 17.53
N GLY A 46 -13.64 7.33 17.21
CA GLY A 46 -14.50 7.98 18.19
C GLY A 46 -15.42 7.00 18.93
N LEU A 47 -16.05 6.07 18.20
CA LEU A 47 -16.89 5.03 18.79
C LEU A 47 -16.11 4.08 19.70
N GLN A 48 -14.90 3.68 19.31
CA GLN A 48 -14.04 2.81 20.13
C GLN A 48 -13.54 3.52 21.38
N LEU A 49 -13.13 4.79 21.28
CA LEU A 49 -12.71 5.59 22.43
C LEU A 49 -13.85 5.79 23.41
N TRP A 50 -15.04 6.10 22.90
CA TRP A 50 -16.23 6.22 23.74
C TRP A 50 -16.57 4.90 24.44
N GLY A 51 -16.56 3.79 23.70
CA GLY A 51 -16.77 2.44 24.27
C GLY A 51 -15.73 2.10 25.35
N LEU A 52 -14.46 2.46 25.13
CA LEU A 52 -13.39 2.25 26.10
C LEU A 52 -13.63 3.05 27.39
N ILE A 53 -14.00 4.34 27.28
CA ILE A 53 -14.27 5.21 28.44
C ILE A 53 -15.38 4.61 29.32
N MET A 54 -16.45 4.09 28.71
CA MET A 54 -17.55 3.48 29.44
C MET A 54 -17.18 2.11 30.06
N ALA A 55 -16.19 1.43 29.50
CA ALA A 55 -15.77 0.09 29.91
C ALA A 55 -14.51 0.06 30.81
N ILE A 56 -13.94 1.22 31.18
CA ILE A 56 -12.76 1.33 32.07
C ILE A 56 -12.86 0.45 33.34
N PRO A 57 -14.03 0.32 34.00
CA PRO A 57 -14.14 -0.50 35.21
C PRO A 57 -13.95 -2.00 34.98
N ASP A 58 -14.08 -2.49 33.73
CA ASP A 58 -13.97 -3.90 33.37
C ASP A 58 -12.70 -4.17 32.56
N PHE A 59 -11.68 -4.70 33.23
CA PHE A 59 -10.39 -5.00 32.63
C PHE A 59 -10.48 -6.00 31.46
N GLY A 60 -11.45 -6.92 31.47
CA GLY A 60 -11.63 -7.88 30.39
C GLY A 60 -12.03 -7.18 29.09
N ILE A 61 -12.92 -6.19 29.18
CA ILE A 61 -13.37 -5.40 28.03
C ILE A 61 -12.25 -4.52 27.50
N VAL A 62 -11.46 -3.91 28.39
CA VAL A 62 -10.30 -3.10 28.01
C VAL A 62 -9.30 -3.92 27.20
N MET A 63 -8.96 -5.14 27.64
CA MET A 63 -8.02 -6.02 26.95
C MET A 63 -8.51 -6.44 25.55
N ASP A 64 -9.82 -6.56 25.34
CA ASP A 64 -10.40 -6.87 24.02
C ASP A 64 -10.33 -5.68 23.04
N VAL A 65 -10.49 -4.45 23.54
CA VAL A 65 -10.56 -3.24 22.70
C VAL A 65 -9.18 -2.69 22.33
N VAL A 66 -8.21 -2.78 23.23
CA VAL A 66 -6.86 -2.22 23.07
C VAL A 66 -6.16 -2.67 21.78
N PRO A 67 -6.15 -3.96 21.37
CA PRO A 67 -5.51 -4.39 20.12
C PRO A 67 -6.08 -3.67 18.89
N SER A 68 -7.40 -3.51 18.82
CA SER A 68 -8.06 -2.81 17.71
C SER A 68 -7.69 -1.32 17.67
N MET A 69 -7.49 -0.69 18.83
CA MET A 69 -7.04 0.69 18.92
C MET A 69 -5.59 0.85 18.47
N LEU A 70 -4.70 -0.07 18.82
CA LEU A 70 -3.31 -0.05 18.37
C LEU A 70 -3.22 -0.13 16.84
N ILE A 71 -4.01 -1.03 16.23
CA ILE A 71 -4.11 -1.13 14.76
C ILE A 71 -4.56 0.22 14.18
N ASN A 72 -5.64 0.81 14.70
CA ASN A 72 -6.13 2.09 14.16
C ASN A 72 -5.12 3.23 14.30
N ASN A 73 -4.39 3.31 15.40
CA ASN A 73 -3.31 4.28 15.56
C ASN A 73 -2.20 4.08 14.51
N PHE A 74 -1.77 2.84 14.29
CA PHE A 74 -0.77 2.52 13.28
C PHE A 74 -1.22 2.95 11.86
N ILE A 75 -2.50 2.77 11.53
CA ILE A 75 -3.08 3.20 10.25
C ILE A 75 -3.10 4.72 10.12
N VAL A 76 -3.45 5.44 11.18
CA VAL A 76 -3.41 6.91 11.21
C VAL A 76 -1.97 7.39 10.99
N ILE A 77 -0.98 6.78 11.64
CA ILE A 77 0.43 7.09 11.45
C ILE A 77 0.84 6.89 9.98
N LYS A 78 0.49 5.74 9.36
CA LYS A 78 0.73 5.49 7.93
C LYS A 78 0.09 6.55 7.02
N LEU A 79 -1.14 6.97 7.32
CA LEU A 79 -1.82 8.02 6.56
C LEU A 79 -1.14 9.38 6.69
N ILE A 80 -0.78 9.78 7.92
CA ILE A 80 -0.05 11.03 8.16
C ILE A 80 1.28 11.00 7.42
N ASN A 81 2.03 9.90 7.52
CA ASN A 81 3.29 9.75 6.79
C ASN A 81 3.08 9.92 5.28
N CYS A 82 2.06 9.28 4.70
CA CYS A 82 1.71 9.42 3.28
C CYS A 82 1.38 10.88 2.89
N LEU A 83 0.70 11.63 3.76
CA LEU A 83 0.41 13.05 3.54
C LEU A 83 1.68 13.89 3.57
N CYS A 84 2.51 13.71 4.59
CA CYS A 84 3.77 14.44 4.78
C CYS A 84 4.77 14.16 3.66
N THR A 85 4.78 12.94 3.12
CA THR A 85 5.72 12.49 2.10
C THR A 85 5.14 12.49 0.68
N LYS A 86 3.97 13.10 0.47
CA LYS A 86 3.29 13.12 -0.83
C LYS A 86 4.18 13.60 -1.99
N TYR A 87 4.98 14.62 -1.76
CA TYR A 87 5.91 15.12 -2.78
C TYR A 87 6.98 14.09 -3.14
N LYS A 88 7.52 13.37 -2.14
CA LYS A 88 8.47 12.28 -2.34
C LYS A 88 7.82 11.13 -3.14
N MET A 89 6.58 10.76 -2.83
CA MET A 89 5.86 9.73 -3.60
C MET A 89 5.71 10.12 -5.07
N LYS A 90 5.38 11.39 -5.34
CA LYS A 90 5.30 11.90 -6.72
C LYS A 90 6.65 11.79 -7.42
N GLN A 91 7.72 12.23 -6.76
CA GLN A 91 9.08 12.14 -7.30
C GLN A 91 9.50 10.70 -7.60
N LEU A 92 9.24 9.75 -6.68
CA LEU A 92 9.53 8.33 -6.89
C LEU A 92 8.84 7.80 -8.15
N LEU A 93 7.57 8.15 -8.36
CA LEU A 93 6.83 7.77 -9.56
C LEU A 93 7.37 8.48 -10.82
N GLU A 94 7.73 9.76 -10.75
CA GLU A 94 8.34 10.44 -11.91
C GLU A 94 9.65 9.76 -12.31
N TYR A 95 10.46 9.33 -11.34
CA TYR A 95 11.68 8.56 -11.60
C TYR A 95 11.44 7.18 -12.20
N VAL A 96 10.44 6.44 -11.71
CA VAL A 96 10.04 5.17 -12.31
C VAL A 96 9.70 5.38 -13.79
N GLU A 97 8.85 6.37 -14.11
CA GLU A 97 8.46 6.65 -15.49
C GLU A 97 9.65 7.10 -16.36
N GLU A 98 10.55 7.93 -15.82
CA GLU A 98 11.76 8.36 -16.52
C GLU A 98 12.69 7.17 -16.85
N ALA A 99 12.91 6.27 -15.89
CA ALA A 99 13.73 5.08 -16.08
C ALA A 99 13.18 4.20 -17.22
N TRP A 100 11.85 4.01 -17.28
CA TRP A 100 11.21 3.30 -18.38
C TRP A 100 11.44 3.96 -19.73
N LYS A 101 11.35 5.31 -19.82
CA LYS A 101 11.59 6.05 -21.07
C LYS A 101 13.04 5.89 -21.55
N ILE A 102 14.01 5.95 -20.63
CA ILE A 102 15.43 5.82 -20.96
C ILE A 102 15.76 4.40 -21.46
N MET A 103 15.18 3.38 -20.82
CA MET A 103 15.51 1.99 -21.08
C MET A 103 14.63 1.31 -22.13
N HIS A 104 13.57 1.95 -22.63
CA HIS A 104 12.56 1.32 -23.49
C HIS A 104 13.14 0.59 -24.71
N THR A 105 14.17 1.14 -25.34
CA THR A 105 14.81 0.58 -26.54
C THR A 105 16.05 -0.28 -26.23
N ARG A 106 16.43 -0.39 -24.96
CA ARG A 106 17.64 -1.10 -24.53
C ARG A 106 17.32 -2.55 -24.13
N PRO A 107 18.27 -3.51 -24.24
CA PRO A 107 18.04 -4.89 -23.79
C PRO A 107 17.63 -4.99 -22.31
N GLU A 108 18.05 -4.03 -21.49
CA GLU A 108 17.68 -3.86 -20.07
C GLU A 108 16.16 -3.69 -19.86
N CYS A 109 15.40 -3.29 -20.88
CA CYS A 109 13.94 -3.19 -20.80
C CYS A 109 13.30 -4.51 -20.35
N LYS A 110 13.83 -5.66 -20.81
CA LYS A 110 13.34 -6.99 -20.40
C LYS A 110 13.53 -7.25 -18.90
N ILE A 111 14.58 -6.67 -18.29
CA ILE A 111 14.82 -6.77 -16.85
C ILE A 111 13.76 -5.96 -16.10
N LEU A 112 13.45 -4.74 -16.56
CA LEU A 112 12.38 -3.93 -15.97
C LEU A 112 11.01 -4.61 -16.05
N GLU A 113 10.68 -5.21 -17.20
CA GLU A 113 9.43 -5.95 -17.40
C GLU A 113 9.33 -7.14 -16.44
N LEU A 114 10.41 -7.91 -16.28
CA LEU A 114 10.45 -9.03 -15.35
C LEU A 114 10.14 -8.58 -13.91
N TYR A 115 10.87 -7.59 -13.40
CA TYR A 115 10.69 -7.09 -12.04
C TYR A 115 9.35 -6.38 -11.84
N ALA A 116 8.83 -5.71 -12.87
CA ALA A 116 7.50 -5.10 -12.82
C ALA A 116 6.38 -6.15 -12.76
N GLU A 117 6.51 -7.27 -13.48
CA GLU A 117 5.57 -8.37 -13.41
C GLU A 117 5.69 -9.14 -12.08
N GLU A 118 6.90 -9.33 -11.54
CA GLU A 118 7.11 -9.88 -10.20
C GLU A 118 6.47 -8.99 -9.12
N SER A 119 6.71 -7.68 -9.18
CA SER A 119 6.09 -6.68 -8.31
C SER A 119 4.57 -6.76 -8.37
N ARG A 120 4.00 -6.78 -9.58
CA ARG A 120 2.55 -6.93 -9.79
C ARG A 120 2.03 -8.24 -9.18
N SER A 121 2.72 -9.36 -9.40
CA SER A 121 2.35 -10.66 -8.88
C SER A 121 2.31 -10.68 -7.35
N LEU A 122 3.31 -10.07 -6.71
CA LEU A 122 3.36 -9.89 -5.25
C LEU A 122 2.20 -9.01 -4.75
N ILE A 123 1.96 -7.88 -5.40
CA ILE A 123 0.87 -6.94 -5.06
C ILE A 123 -0.49 -7.64 -5.16
N VAL A 124 -0.75 -8.39 -6.24
CA VAL A 124 -2.02 -9.12 -6.42
C VAL A 124 -2.20 -10.16 -5.32
N ARG A 125 -1.17 -10.96 -5.01
CA ARG A 125 -1.23 -11.94 -3.91
C ARG A 125 -1.51 -11.26 -2.56
N TYR A 126 -0.81 -10.16 -2.28
CA TYR A 126 -0.98 -9.39 -1.06
C TYR A 126 -2.42 -8.85 -0.93
N MET A 127 -2.93 -8.23 -1.99
CA MET A 127 -4.31 -7.73 -2.05
C MET A 127 -5.34 -8.84 -1.81
N VAL A 128 -5.21 -9.97 -2.52
CA VAL A 128 -6.14 -11.10 -2.38
C VAL A 128 -6.14 -11.62 -0.95
N ALA A 129 -4.97 -11.77 -0.32
CA ALA A 129 -4.86 -12.23 1.06
C ALA A 129 -5.58 -11.27 2.03
N PHE A 130 -5.27 -9.98 1.99
CA PHE A 130 -5.84 -8.99 2.91
C PHE A 130 -7.35 -8.77 2.72
N TYR A 131 -7.83 -8.71 1.47
CA TYR A 131 -9.27 -8.63 1.22
C TYR A 131 -10.01 -9.91 1.58
N SER A 132 -9.38 -11.08 1.46
CA SER A 132 -9.97 -12.34 1.95
C SER A 132 -10.11 -12.31 3.47
N ILE A 133 -9.08 -11.87 4.20
CA ILE A 133 -9.14 -11.69 5.66
C ILE A 133 -10.29 -10.75 6.04
N TRP A 134 -10.42 -9.61 5.34
CA TRP A 134 -11.54 -8.69 5.55
C TRP A 134 -12.90 -9.36 5.33
N ILE A 135 -13.08 -10.12 4.24
CA ILE A 135 -14.33 -10.84 3.96
C ILE A 135 -14.65 -11.84 5.08
N PHE A 136 -13.68 -12.64 5.52
CA PHE A 136 -13.89 -13.60 6.61
C PHE A 136 -14.20 -12.90 7.94
N TYR A 137 -13.51 -11.79 8.23
CA TYR A 137 -13.79 -10.97 9.41
C TYR A 137 -15.22 -10.43 9.38
N CYS A 138 -15.69 -9.95 8.22
CA CYS A 138 -17.05 -9.46 8.04
C CYS A 138 -18.11 -10.58 8.07
N ALA A 139 -17.80 -11.77 7.58
CA ALA A 139 -18.72 -12.91 7.55
C ALA A 139 -18.98 -13.48 8.94
N THR A 140 -18.00 -13.40 9.85
CA THR A 140 -18.09 -13.97 11.21
C THR A 140 -19.33 -13.51 12.00
N PRO A 141 -19.58 -12.20 12.22
CA PRO A 141 -20.77 -11.76 12.96
C PRO A 141 -22.09 -12.13 12.28
N ILE A 142 -22.13 -12.13 10.94
CA ILE A 142 -23.32 -12.52 10.16
C ILE A 142 -23.61 -14.02 10.34
N ALA A 143 -22.57 -14.86 10.26
CA ALA A 143 -22.70 -16.30 10.42
C ALA A 143 -23.17 -16.64 11.84
N ILE A 144 -22.56 -16.02 12.86
CA ILE A 144 -22.96 -16.23 14.26
C ILE A 144 -24.43 -15.82 14.46
N SER A 145 -24.84 -14.63 14.00
CA SER A 145 -26.23 -14.18 14.11
C SER A 145 -27.22 -15.19 13.48
N LYS A 146 -26.93 -15.69 12.28
CA LYS A 146 -27.78 -16.70 11.62
C LYS A 146 -27.87 -18.02 12.40
N ILE A 147 -26.77 -18.50 12.97
CA ILE A 147 -26.74 -19.73 13.76
C ILE A 147 -27.70 -19.62 14.96
N TYR A 148 -27.66 -18.50 15.69
CA TYR A 148 -28.52 -18.29 16.86
C TYR A 148 -30.00 -18.11 16.50
N THR A 149 -30.32 -17.56 15.33
CA THR A 149 -31.71 -17.48 14.85
C THR A 149 -32.29 -18.86 14.50
N ILE A 150 -31.47 -19.76 13.96
CA ILE A 150 -31.90 -21.10 13.52
C ILE A 150 -31.93 -22.09 14.69
N LEU A 151 -30.99 -21.96 15.63
CA LEU A 151 -30.88 -22.81 16.81
C LEU A 151 -31.02 -21.96 18.08
N PRO A 152 -32.25 -21.55 18.45
CA PRO A 152 -32.47 -20.74 19.64
C PRO A 152 -32.16 -21.57 20.89
N THR A 153 -30.93 -21.49 21.37
CA THR A 153 -30.58 -21.94 22.71
C THR A 153 -31.30 -21.07 23.74
N ASN A 154 -31.70 -21.65 24.88
CA ASN A 154 -32.40 -20.95 25.98
C ASN A 154 -31.54 -19.87 26.70
N LYS A 155 -30.44 -19.43 26.08
CA LYS A 155 -29.54 -18.36 26.53
C LYS A 155 -29.71 -17.16 25.60
N THR A 156 -29.93 -15.98 26.18
CA THR A 156 -29.97 -14.71 25.47
C THR A 156 -28.62 -14.46 24.80
N TYR A 157 -28.59 -14.49 23.46
CA TYR A 157 -27.41 -14.14 22.68
C TYR A 157 -27.37 -12.62 22.49
N THR A 158 -26.34 -11.96 23.03
CA THR A 158 -26.06 -10.56 22.72
C THR A 158 -25.27 -10.48 21.40
N PRO A 159 -25.75 -9.74 20.39
CA PRO A 159 -25.06 -9.64 19.10
C PRO A 159 -23.66 -9.07 19.25
N ARG A 160 -22.61 -9.90 19.11
CA ARG A 160 -21.23 -9.42 19.12
C ARG A 160 -20.94 -8.61 17.85
N PHE A 161 -20.83 -7.30 18.02
CA PHE A 161 -20.36 -6.40 16.98
C PHE A 161 -18.87 -6.59 16.68
N LEU A 162 -18.42 -6.14 15.49
CA LEU A 162 -16.99 -6.07 15.13
C LEU A 162 -16.19 -5.17 16.07
N TYR A 163 -16.87 -4.25 16.76
CA TYR A 163 -16.32 -3.35 17.77
C TYR A 163 -17.34 -3.20 18.89
N ARG A 164 -16.94 -3.35 20.15
CA ARG A 164 -17.88 -3.38 21.28
C ARG A 164 -18.39 -1.96 21.59
N VAL A 165 -19.58 -1.63 21.07
CA VAL A 165 -20.31 -0.35 21.29
C VAL A 165 -21.64 -0.54 22.03
N GLU A 166 -21.89 -1.75 22.54
CA GLU A 166 -23.09 -2.14 23.31
C GLU A 166 -23.35 -1.22 24.52
N HIS A 167 -22.32 -0.59 25.06
CA HIS A 167 -22.41 0.32 26.22
C HIS A 167 -22.75 1.78 25.85
N VAL A 168 -22.87 2.10 24.56
CA VAL A 168 -22.89 3.47 24.04
C VAL A 168 -24.16 3.78 23.26
N LEU A 169 -24.58 2.83 22.43
CA LEU A 169 -25.74 2.94 21.56
C LEU A 169 -26.59 1.71 21.73
N ASP A 170 -27.90 1.87 21.54
CA ASP A 170 -28.82 0.75 21.40
C ASP A 170 -28.44 -0.05 20.14
N THR A 171 -27.63 -1.09 20.35
CA THR A 171 -27.09 -1.94 19.28
C THR A 171 -28.17 -2.73 18.57
N ASP A 172 -29.31 -2.98 19.22
CA ASP A 172 -30.42 -3.72 18.63
C ASP A 172 -31.18 -2.84 17.64
N LYS A 173 -31.40 -1.56 17.99
CA LYS A 173 -32.05 -0.59 17.11
C LYS A 173 -31.21 -0.21 15.89
N TYR A 174 -29.90 -0.03 16.07
CA TYR A 174 -29.00 0.48 15.01
C TYR A 174 -28.11 -0.60 14.36
N TYR A 175 -28.39 -1.88 14.62
CA TYR A 175 -27.55 -3.01 14.23
C TYR A 175 -27.06 -2.95 12.76
N ASN A 176 -27.99 -2.89 11.80
CA ASN A 176 -27.64 -2.95 10.38
C ASN A 176 -26.78 -1.77 9.92
N LEU A 177 -27.08 -0.56 10.42
CA LEU A 177 -26.37 0.66 10.04
C LEU A 177 -24.93 0.65 10.56
N LEU A 178 -24.76 0.30 11.83
CA LEU A 178 -23.46 0.25 12.49
C LEU A 178 -22.59 -0.89 11.93
N MET A 179 -23.20 -2.02 11.53
CA MET A 179 -22.51 -3.13 10.87
C MET A 179 -22.00 -2.71 9.49
N LEU A 180 -22.85 -2.06 8.68
CA LEU A 180 -22.46 -1.52 7.38
C LEU A 180 -21.32 -0.50 7.52
N HIS A 181 -21.44 0.43 8.46
CA HIS A 181 -20.38 1.40 8.76
C HIS A 181 -19.07 0.68 9.14
N GLY A 182 -19.14 -0.30 10.04
CA GLY A 182 -17.98 -1.10 10.45
C GLY A 182 -17.30 -1.81 9.28
N PHE A 183 -18.06 -2.44 8.39
CA PHE A 183 -17.51 -3.10 7.20
C PHE A 183 -16.78 -2.13 6.27
N ILE A 184 -17.36 -0.95 6.03
CA ILE A 184 -16.75 0.08 5.20
C ILE A 184 -15.50 0.67 5.88
N SER A 185 -15.53 0.91 7.19
CA SER A 185 -14.36 1.38 7.93
C SER A 185 -13.21 0.37 7.89
N VAL A 186 -13.47 -0.92 8.10
CA VAL A 186 -12.44 -1.98 8.00
C VAL A 186 -11.91 -2.07 6.56
N PHE A 187 -12.78 -1.97 5.55
CA PHE A 187 -12.36 -1.93 4.16
C PHE A 187 -11.35 -0.80 3.90
N TYR A 188 -11.62 0.41 4.39
CA TYR A 188 -10.69 1.53 4.26
C TYR A 188 -9.37 1.28 5.01
N ILE A 189 -9.42 0.76 6.24
CA ILE A 189 -8.22 0.38 7.00
C ILE A 189 -7.34 -0.58 6.19
N VAL A 190 -7.93 -1.66 5.68
CA VAL A 190 -7.22 -2.66 4.87
C VAL A 190 -6.69 -2.05 3.57
N THR A 191 -7.46 -1.18 2.92
CA THR A 191 -7.05 -0.50 1.69
C THR A 191 -5.86 0.43 1.93
N VAL A 192 -5.78 1.12 3.07
CA VAL A 192 -4.64 1.96 3.43
C VAL A 192 -3.36 1.14 3.57
N VAL A 193 -3.42 0.02 4.30
CA VAL A 193 -2.28 -0.91 4.46
C VAL A 193 -1.80 -1.37 3.09
N ILE A 194 -2.72 -1.91 2.29
CA ILE A 194 -2.44 -2.39 0.94
C ILE A 194 -1.81 -1.28 0.10
N ALA A 195 -2.40 -0.08 0.05
CA ALA A 195 -1.94 0.99 -0.83
C ALA A 195 -0.52 1.45 -0.49
N VAL A 196 -0.21 1.65 0.79
CA VAL A 196 1.11 2.11 1.25
C VAL A 196 2.15 1.01 1.07
N ASP A 197 1.85 -0.23 1.49
CA ASP A 197 2.81 -1.33 1.41
C ASP A 197 3.09 -1.72 -0.04
N CYS A 198 2.07 -1.78 -0.89
CA CYS A 198 2.25 -2.07 -2.31
C CYS A 198 3.06 -0.98 -3.00
N PHE A 199 2.88 0.30 -2.63
CA PHE A 199 3.69 1.41 -3.15
C PHE A 199 5.16 1.22 -2.81
N PHE A 200 5.45 0.85 -1.56
CA PHE A 200 6.81 0.53 -1.14
C PHE A 200 7.38 -0.65 -1.95
N VAL A 201 6.65 -1.77 -2.04
CA VAL A 201 7.07 -2.94 -2.84
C VAL A 201 7.36 -2.57 -4.29
N LEU A 202 6.53 -1.74 -4.92
CA LEU A 202 6.73 -1.24 -6.28
C LEU A 202 8.07 -0.50 -6.40
N CYS A 203 8.32 0.47 -5.51
CA CYS A 203 9.56 1.23 -5.52
C CYS A 203 10.79 0.36 -5.26
N THR A 204 10.73 -0.54 -4.28
CA THR A 204 11.82 -1.48 -3.97
C THR A 204 12.12 -2.37 -5.17
N GLN A 205 11.11 -2.99 -5.78
CA GLN A 205 11.30 -3.84 -6.95
C GLN A 205 11.87 -3.07 -8.14
N HIS A 206 11.44 -1.82 -8.33
CA HIS A 206 12.02 -0.96 -9.37
C HIS A 206 13.50 -0.67 -9.11
N VAL A 207 13.87 -0.31 -7.88
CA VAL A 207 15.28 -0.11 -7.49
C VAL A 207 16.11 -1.38 -7.72
N CYS A 208 15.58 -2.56 -7.33
CA CYS A 208 16.25 -3.84 -7.58
C CYS A 208 16.45 -4.09 -9.08
N ALA A 209 15.46 -3.74 -9.91
CA ALA A 209 15.57 -3.83 -11.36
C ALA A 209 16.71 -2.95 -11.89
N LEU A 210 16.83 -1.70 -11.42
CA LEU A 210 17.93 -0.80 -11.81
C LEU A 210 19.30 -1.39 -11.46
N PHE A 211 19.46 -1.94 -10.24
CA PHE A 211 20.72 -2.60 -9.86
C PHE A 211 21.00 -3.84 -10.72
N LYS A 212 19.97 -4.60 -11.10
CA LYS A 212 20.13 -5.74 -12.00
C LYS A 212 20.53 -5.30 -13.41
N CYS A 213 19.99 -4.19 -13.92
CA CYS A 213 20.42 -3.58 -15.18
C CYS A 213 21.89 -3.14 -15.13
N ILE A 214 22.32 -2.50 -14.05
CA ILE A 214 23.74 -2.11 -13.85
C ILE A 214 24.64 -3.35 -13.89
N LYS A 215 24.28 -4.40 -13.14
CA LYS A 215 25.03 -5.66 -13.12
C LYS A 215 25.15 -6.26 -14.53
N TYR A 216 24.03 -6.34 -15.25
CA TYR A 216 24.01 -6.86 -16.62
C TYR A 216 24.94 -6.08 -17.55
N ASN A 217 24.93 -4.75 -17.46
CA ASN A 217 25.81 -3.91 -18.29
C ASN A 217 27.29 -4.06 -17.93
N VAL A 218 27.63 -4.17 -16.65
CA VAL A 218 29.02 -4.41 -16.20
C VAL A 218 29.52 -5.78 -16.69
N GLU A 219 28.71 -6.82 -16.58
CA GLU A 219 29.06 -8.17 -17.08
C GLU A 219 29.25 -8.17 -18.61
N ARG A 220 28.42 -7.42 -19.36
CA ARG A 220 28.58 -7.24 -20.82
C ARG A 220 29.90 -6.55 -21.17
N ILE A 221 30.32 -5.55 -20.40
CA ILE A 221 31.59 -4.84 -20.60
C ILE A 221 32.79 -5.75 -20.30
N GLN A 222 32.70 -6.59 -19.26
CA GLN A 222 33.78 -7.52 -18.90
C GLN A 222 33.92 -8.71 -19.85
N GLY A 223 32.81 -9.22 -20.37
CA GLY A 223 32.79 -10.38 -21.27
C GLY A 223 33.01 -10.05 -22.74
N SER A 224 33.15 -8.77 -23.09
CA SER A 224 33.52 -8.35 -24.43
C SER A 224 35.04 -8.17 -24.49
N ASP A 225 35.70 -8.89 -25.40
CA ASP A 225 37.13 -8.75 -25.73
C ASP A 225 37.43 -7.38 -26.36
N PHE A 226 37.00 -6.27 -25.77
CA PHE A 226 37.40 -4.92 -26.18
C PHE A 226 38.84 -4.63 -25.72
N VAL A 227 39.79 -5.42 -26.21
CA VAL A 227 41.19 -5.01 -26.32
C VAL A 227 41.32 -4.18 -27.60
N LEU A 228 40.67 -3.01 -27.63
CA LEU A 228 41.19 -1.94 -28.46
C LEU A 228 42.34 -1.31 -27.66
N LEU A 229 43.57 -1.49 -28.13
CA LEU A 229 44.71 -0.74 -27.62
C LEU A 229 44.45 0.76 -27.89
N LYS A 230 43.88 1.46 -26.90
CA LYS A 230 43.58 2.90 -26.91
C LYS A 230 42.57 3.35 -27.98
N PRO A 231 41.27 3.02 -27.84
CA PRO A 231 40.24 3.67 -28.63
C PRO A 231 40.19 5.18 -28.32
N ASN A 232 39.75 5.98 -29.28
CA ASN A 232 39.40 7.37 -29.03
C ASN A 232 38.16 7.41 -28.12
N ILE A 233 38.11 8.32 -27.15
CA ILE A 233 37.03 8.38 -26.14
C ILE A 233 35.63 8.51 -26.78
N ALA A 234 35.56 9.12 -27.97
CA ALA A 234 34.32 9.24 -28.73
C ALA A 234 33.75 7.89 -29.17
N ASP A 235 34.61 6.92 -29.50
CA ASP A 235 34.26 5.62 -30.10
C ASP A 235 34.38 4.45 -29.11
N ASP A 236 34.79 4.73 -27.86
CA ASP A 236 34.93 3.72 -26.81
C ASP A 236 33.56 3.34 -26.23
N GLU A 237 32.97 2.29 -26.79
CA GLU A 237 31.68 1.73 -26.35
C GLU A 237 31.71 1.32 -24.87
N ALA A 238 32.84 0.79 -24.38
CA ALA A 238 32.98 0.37 -22.99
C ALA A 238 32.99 1.56 -22.03
N TYR A 239 33.69 2.64 -22.40
CA TYR A 239 33.68 3.89 -21.64
C TYR A 239 32.28 4.50 -21.54
N HIS A 240 31.54 4.60 -22.65
CA HIS A 240 30.17 5.13 -22.63
C HIS A 240 29.21 4.23 -21.84
N ALA A 241 29.34 2.91 -21.96
CA ALA A 241 28.56 1.96 -21.18
C ALA A 241 28.85 2.07 -19.67
N LEU A 242 30.12 2.28 -19.27
CA LEU A 242 30.50 2.56 -17.87
C LEU A 242 29.88 3.86 -17.36
N ILE A 243 29.94 4.94 -18.15
CA ILE A 243 29.30 6.22 -17.79
C ILE A 243 27.80 6.02 -17.57
N ASP A 244 27.12 5.29 -18.45
CA ASP A 244 25.71 5.00 -18.32
C ASP A 244 25.40 4.18 -17.06
N CYS A 245 26.24 3.20 -16.72
CA CYS A 245 26.15 2.46 -15.46
C CYS A 245 26.27 3.39 -14.25
N ILE A 246 27.22 4.33 -14.25
CA ILE A 246 27.40 5.30 -13.16
C ILE A 246 26.20 6.22 -13.03
N LYS A 247 25.63 6.70 -14.16
CA LYS A 247 24.40 7.51 -14.15
C LYS A 247 23.23 6.72 -13.58
N LEU A 248 23.05 5.47 -14.02
CA LEU A 248 21.98 4.59 -13.52
C LEU A 248 22.15 4.27 -12.04
N TYR A 249 23.38 4.06 -11.58
CA TYR A 249 23.71 3.86 -10.16
C TYR A 249 23.35 5.07 -9.31
N LYS A 250 23.73 6.28 -9.75
CA LYS A 250 23.34 7.53 -9.08
C LYS A 250 21.82 7.70 -9.01
N HIS A 251 21.11 7.32 -10.08
CA HIS A 251 19.66 7.35 -10.13
C HIS A 251 19.03 6.37 -9.12
N ALA A 252 19.51 5.12 -9.09
CA ALA A 252 19.06 4.10 -8.14
C ALA A 252 19.32 4.52 -6.69
N LEU A 253 20.50 5.06 -6.38
CA LEU A 253 20.82 5.60 -5.05
C LEU A 253 19.87 6.73 -4.65
N LYS A 254 19.53 7.63 -5.58
CA LYS A 254 18.58 8.71 -5.29
C LYS A 254 17.19 8.16 -4.93
N LEU A 255 16.71 7.14 -5.64
CA LEU A 255 15.47 6.45 -5.31
C LEU A 255 15.54 5.80 -3.92
N VAL A 256 16.63 5.10 -3.60
CA VAL A 256 16.85 4.51 -2.26
C VAL A 256 16.80 5.57 -1.17
N LEU A 257 17.53 6.68 -1.33
CA LEU A 257 17.56 7.75 -0.33
C LEU A 257 16.18 8.39 -0.12
N ILE A 258 15.38 8.53 -1.18
CA ILE A 258 14.00 9.05 -1.05
C ILE A 258 13.11 8.01 -0.35
N LEU A 259 13.30 6.73 -0.65
CA LEU A 259 12.54 5.62 -0.09
C LEU A 259 12.86 5.37 1.41
N ASP A 260 14.12 5.45 1.83
CA ASP A 260 14.51 5.32 3.24
C ASP A 260 13.86 6.44 4.07
N ASN A 261 13.86 7.66 3.54
CA ASN A 261 13.19 8.81 4.15
C ASN A 261 11.65 8.76 4.07
N PHE A 262 11.07 7.71 3.49
CA PHE A 262 9.64 7.38 3.53
C PHE A 262 9.34 6.32 4.61
N CYS A 263 10.32 5.46 4.95
CA CYS A 263 10.20 4.40 5.96
C CYS A 263 10.44 4.86 7.40
N ILE A 264 11.08 6.01 7.62
CA ILE A 264 11.33 6.56 8.97
C ILE A 264 10.07 7.29 9.46
N VAL A 265 9.00 6.55 9.74
CA VAL A 265 7.91 6.88 10.69
C VAL A 265 7.34 5.59 11.27
#